data_AF-A0A1B0G801-F1
#
_entry.id   AF-A0A1B0G801-F1
#
_cell.length_a   1.000
_cell.length_b   1.000
_cell.length_c   1.000
_cell.angle_alpha   90.00
_cell.angle_beta   90.00
_cell.angle_gamma   90.00
#
_symmetry.space_group_name_H-M   'P 1'
#
loop_
_entity.id
_entity.type
_entity.pdbx_description
1 polymer ?
#
loop_
_entity_poly.entity_id
_entity_poly.type
_entity_poly.pdbx_seq_one_letter_code
_entity_poly.pdbx_strand_id
1 'polypeptide(L)'
;MEGPAKQLCLQVFQDVYELGDLFDEGYFGSQHYFRQYIRRFRNYFHTPQHIRLISIAGNHDIDFHYRMQPYVVNRFKRHLNYTGIHLYTVNKVHFVLINSMAMENDGCSFCKNALKDLYNIKDKLDCLRNVHTCLDMETIQNHQYYSRPIVMQHFPTLFFNPENIRKMIKYNFRKMIKYNNKKNVKKCEKTCSARFIDVNVNMKDF
;
A
#
# COMPACT_ATOMS: atom_id res chain seq x y z
N MET A 1 7.12 29.29 9.20
CA MET A 1 6.19 29.40 8.05
C MET A 1 6.05 28.00 7.49
N GLU A 2 4.98 27.28 7.83
CA GLU A 2 4.68 25.96 7.25
C GLU A 2 4.17 26.19 5.83
N GLY A 3 4.92 25.73 4.82
CA GLY A 3 4.41 25.63 3.45
C GLY A 3 3.32 24.54 3.36
N PRO A 4 2.50 24.51 2.30
CA PRO A 4 1.50 23.46 2.15
C PRO A 4 2.18 22.10 2.12
N ALA A 5 1.86 21.24 3.09
CA ALA A 5 2.21 19.82 3.07
C ALA A 5 1.71 19.23 1.74
N LYS A 6 2.63 18.75 0.91
CA LYS A 6 2.31 18.16 -0.39
C LYS A 6 1.80 16.74 -0.15
N GLN A 7 0.51 16.61 0.17
CA GLN A 7 -0.14 15.32 0.33
C GLN A 7 -0.50 14.74 -1.05
N LEU A 8 -0.03 13.54 -1.36
CA LEU A 8 -0.48 12.82 -2.54
C LEU A 8 -1.70 11.97 -2.20
N CYS A 9 -2.84 12.32 -2.81
CA CYS A 9 -4.06 11.54 -2.75
C CYS A 9 -4.46 11.07 -4.15
N LEU A 10 -4.93 9.82 -4.24
CA LEU A 10 -5.44 9.22 -5.47
C LEU A 10 -6.90 8.81 -5.26
N GLN A 11 -7.81 9.21 -6.15
CA GLN A 11 -9.19 8.77 -6.12
C GLN A 11 -9.41 7.63 -7.13
N VAL A 12 -9.95 6.50 -6.67
CA VAL A 12 -10.25 5.33 -7.53
C VAL A 12 -11.59 4.73 -7.14
N PHE A 13 -12.48 4.49 -8.12
CA PHE A 13 -13.78 3.81 -7.95
C PHE A 13 -14.77 4.36 -6.91
N GLN A 14 -14.50 5.53 -6.29
CA GLN A 14 -15.19 6.18 -5.16
C GLN A 14 -14.50 6.06 -3.78
N ASP A 15 -13.28 5.52 -3.71
CA ASP A 15 -12.43 5.60 -2.52
C ASP A 15 -11.26 6.57 -2.75
N VAL A 16 -10.82 7.24 -1.67
CA VAL A 16 -9.64 8.11 -1.66
C VAL A 16 -8.49 7.38 -0.97
N TYR A 17 -7.37 7.26 -1.65
CA TYR A 17 -6.14 6.66 -1.14
C TYR A 17 -5.14 7.76 -0.82
N GLU A 18 -4.74 7.85 0.44
CA GLU A 18 -3.73 8.78 0.94
C GLU A 18 -2.47 8.00 1.28
N LEU A 19 -1.34 8.41 0.69
CA LEU A 19 -0.12 7.58 0.61
C LEU A 19 0.92 7.88 1.70
N GLY A 20 0.54 8.41 2.85
CA GLY A 20 1.39 8.65 4.02
C GLY A 20 1.99 10.05 4.10
N ASP A 21 2.72 10.30 5.18
CA ASP A 21 3.30 11.59 5.57
C ASP A 21 2.24 12.65 5.89
N LEU A 22 1.29 12.28 6.75
CA LEU A 22 0.31 13.21 7.33
C LEU A 22 0.95 14.22 8.30
N PHE A 23 2.13 13.89 8.81
CA PHE A 23 2.88 14.68 9.78
C PHE A 23 4.27 14.97 9.25
N ASP A 24 4.85 16.11 9.60
CA ASP A 24 6.28 16.38 9.39
C ASP A 24 7.15 15.75 10.50
N GLU A 25 6.60 15.67 11.71
CA GLU A 25 7.26 15.18 12.95
C GLU A 25 6.40 14.14 13.68
N GLY A 26 5.81 13.20 12.94
CA GLY A 26 4.91 12.18 13.46
C GLY A 26 5.54 11.26 14.50
N TYR A 27 6.88 11.17 14.57
CA TYR A 27 7.62 10.50 15.65
C TYR A 27 7.70 11.36 16.94
N PHE A 28 8.09 12.63 16.84
CA PHE A 28 8.38 13.51 17.98
C PHE A 28 7.14 14.14 18.61
N GLY A 29 6.02 14.18 17.88
CA GLY A 29 4.79 14.81 18.36
C GLY A 29 4.21 14.16 19.62
N SER A 30 3.77 15.00 20.57
CA SER A 30 3.01 14.55 21.74
C SER A 30 1.65 13.94 21.33
N GLN A 31 1.05 13.13 22.21
CA GLN A 31 -0.29 12.59 21.95
C GLN A 31 -1.36 13.67 21.72
N HIS A 32 -1.17 14.85 22.32
CA HIS A 32 -2.04 16.01 22.13
C HIS A 32 -1.93 16.55 20.69
N TYR A 33 -0.72 16.83 20.22
CA TYR A 33 -0.47 17.28 18.85
C TYR A 33 -0.93 16.24 17.82
N PHE A 34 -0.65 14.96 18.06
CA PHE A 34 -1.14 13.87 17.23
C PHE A 34 -2.66 13.97 16.99
N ARG A 35 -3.45 14.13 18.06
CA ARG A 35 -4.92 14.24 17.93
C ARG A 35 -5.34 15.50 17.18
N GLN A 36 -4.64 16.62 17.37
CA GLN A 36 -4.97 17.87 16.67
C GLN A 36 -4.71 17.75 15.17
N TYR A 37 -3.59 17.19 14.75
CA TYR A 37 -3.28 16.92 13.35
C TYR A 37 -4.29 15.96 12.73
N ILE A 38 -4.60 14.83 13.39
CA ILE A 38 -5.62 13.89 12.91
C ILE A 38 -6.99 14.58 12.76
N ARG A 39 -7.37 15.42 13.72
CA ARG A 39 -8.63 16.17 13.64
C ARG A 39 -8.64 17.14 12.46
N ARG A 40 -7.54 17.87 12.25
CA ARG A 40 -7.37 18.81 11.12
C ARG A 40 -7.41 18.07 9.78
N PHE A 41 -6.67 16.95 9.67
CA PHE A 41 -6.68 16.09 8.50
C PHE A 41 -8.08 15.60 8.16
N ARG A 42 -8.81 15.03 9.14
CA ARG A 42 -10.19 14.56 8.93
C ARG A 42 -11.17 15.67 8.55
N ASN A 43 -10.91 16.91 8.97
CA ASN A 43 -11.72 18.06 8.61
C ASN A 43 -11.47 18.49 7.15
N TYR A 44 -10.20 18.53 6.74
CA TYR A 44 -9.82 18.95 5.38
C TYR A 44 -10.10 17.88 4.32
N PHE A 45 -9.89 16.62 4.67
CA PHE A 45 -10.11 15.46 3.80
C PHE A 45 -11.41 14.73 4.18
N HIS A 46 -12.42 15.48 4.62
CA HIS A 46 -13.73 14.91 4.94
C HIS A 46 -14.33 14.28 3.69
N THR A 47 -14.71 13.01 3.77
CA THR A 47 -15.41 12.30 2.71
C THR A 47 -16.85 12.01 3.15
N PRO A 48 -17.82 12.03 2.21
CA PRO A 48 -19.15 11.47 2.44
C PRO A 48 -19.07 10.05 2.98
N GLN A 49 -20.07 9.61 3.77
CA GLN A 49 -20.05 8.31 4.47
C GLN A 49 -19.84 7.08 3.55
N HIS A 50 -20.22 7.19 2.27
CA HIS A 50 -20.05 6.13 1.27
C HIS A 50 -18.66 6.10 0.60
N ILE A 51 -17.87 7.16 0.75
CA ILE A 51 -16.51 7.30 0.21
C ILE A 51 -15.52 7.00 1.32
N ARG A 52 -14.73 5.95 1.18
CA ARG A 52 -13.72 5.60 2.20
C ARG A 52 -12.44 6.40 1.96
N LEU A 53 -11.90 6.96 3.03
CA LEU A 53 -10.55 7.49 3.07
C LEU A 53 -9.62 6.40 3.62
N ILE A 54 -8.75 5.88 2.76
CA ILE A 54 -7.85 4.77 3.01
C ILE A 54 -6.43 5.33 3.04
N SER A 55 -5.78 5.20 4.18
CA SER A 55 -4.50 5.85 4.45
C SER A 55 -3.41 4.81 4.76
N ILE A 56 -2.22 5.00 4.23
CA ILE A 56 -1.03 4.22 4.61
C ILE A 56 -0.04 5.11 5.36
N ALA A 57 0.83 4.54 6.18
CA ALA A 57 1.81 5.33 6.91
C ALA A 57 3.05 5.64 6.06
N GLY A 58 3.54 6.87 6.14
CA GLY A 58 4.83 7.32 5.60
C GLY A 58 5.94 7.34 6.66
N ASN A 59 7.16 7.74 6.28
CA ASN A 59 8.28 7.78 7.22
C ASN A 59 8.17 8.94 8.18
N HIS A 60 7.57 10.06 7.79
CA HIS A 60 7.38 11.16 8.73
C HIS A 60 6.28 10.85 9.75
N ASP A 61 5.38 9.90 9.44
CA ASP A 61 4.36 9.42 10.38
C ASP A 61 4.93 8.53 11.49
N ILE A 62 5.65 7.46 11.09
CA ILE A 62 6.02 6.36 12.00
C ILE A 62 7.53 6.09 12.07
N ASP A 63 8.35 6.88 11.38
CA ASP A 63 9.79 6.68 11.16
C ASP A 63 10.10 5.37 10.40
N PHE A 64 11.38 5.14 10.12
CA PHE A 64 11.88 3.91 9.48
C PHE A 64 12.01 2.75 10.49
N HIS A 65 12.11 1.51 10.00
CA HIS A 65 12.17 0.29 10.85
C HIS A 65 13.16 0.35 12.02
N TYR A 66 14.30 1.02 11.88
CA TYR A 66 15.33 1.14 12.93
C TYR A 66 14.94 2.10 14.08
N ARG A 67 13.92 2.94 13.89
CA ARG A 67 13.39 3.90 14.87
C ARG A 67 11.89 3.76 15.14
N MET A 68 11.19 2.90 14.40
CA MET A 68 9.80 2.57 14.67
C MET A 68 9.62 2.09 16.11
N GLN A 69 8.79 2.80 16.88
CA GLN A 69 8.44 2.41 18.25
C GLN A 69 7.00 1.88 18.32
N PRO A 70 6.73 0.85 19.14
CA PRO A 70 5.38 0.29 19.30
C PRO A 70 4.33 1.35 19.64
N TYR A 71 4.66 2.33 20.49
CA TYR A 71 3.76 3.41 20.84
C TYR A 71 3.33 4.25 19.62
N VAL A 72 4.29 4.68 18.79
CA VAL A 72 4.06 5.48 17.58
C VAL A 72 3.24 4.67 16.57
N VAL A 73 3.64 3.43 16.29
CA VAL A 73 2.91 2.56 15.36
C VAL A 73 1.49 2.28 15.85
N ASN A 74 1.29 2.07 17.15
CA ASN A 74 -0.03 1.79 17.72
C ASN A 74 -0.97 3.00 17.72
N ARG A 75 -0.46 4.24 17.91
CA ARG A 75 -1.32 5.43 17.78
C ARG A 75 -1.77 5.66 16.34
N PHE A 76 -0.92 5.41 15.35
CA PHE A 76 -1.32 5.45 13.94
C PHE A 76 -2.25 4.30 13.59
N LYS A 77 -2.03 3.09 14.11
CA LYS A 77 -2.94 1.94 13.89
C LYS A 77 -4.38 2.24 14.32
N ARG A 78 -4.57 2.95 15.44
CA ARG A 78 -5.89 3.41 15.90
C ARG A 78 -6.56 4.40 14.95
N HIS A 79 -5.80 5.11 14.13
CA HIS A 79 -6.33 6.06 13.15
C HIS A 79 -6.55 5.41 11.77
N LEU A 80 -5.58 4.62 11.31
CA LEU A 80 -5.51 4.01 9.99
C LEU A 80 -6.23 2.64 9.91
N ASN A 81 -6.64 2.08 11.05
CA ASN A 81 -7.08 0.68 11.24
C ASN A 81 -5.99 -0.39 11.03
N TYR A 82 -4.97 -0.10 10.23
CA TYR A 82 -3.81 -0.95 10.01
C TYR A 82 -2.53 -0.12 9.86
N THR A 83 -1.40 -0.70 10.21
CA THR A 83 -0.06 -0.10 10.01
C THR A 83 0.97 -1.12 9.50
N GLY A 84 0.52 -2.34 9.17
CA GLY A 84 1.34 -3.40 8.59
C GLY A 84 1.06 -3.53 7.10
N ILE A 85 0.74 -4.75 6.66
CA ILE A 85 0.28 -5.01 5.30
C ILE A 85 -1.18 -5.43 5.34
N HIS A 86 -2.01 -4.88 4.45
CA HIS A 86 -3.44 -5.15 4.41
C HIS A 86 -3.94 -5.42 2.99
N LEU A 87 -4.80 -6.44 2.85
CA LEU A 87 -5.54 -6.72 1.62
C LEU A 87 -6.92 -6.06 1.71
N TYR A 88 -7.15 -5.08 0.86
CA TYR A 88 -8.41 -4.36 0.74
C TYR A 88 -9.09 -4.73 -0.58
N THR A 89 -10.39 -5.02 -0.57
CA THR A 89 -11.16 -5.26 -1.80
C THR A 89 -12.29 -4.25 -1.89
N VAL A 90 -12.37 -3.56 -3.03
CA VAL A 90 -13.50 -2.72 -3.39
C VAL A 90 -13.84 -2.95 -4.86
N ASN A 91 -15.14 -3.06 -5.17
CA ASN A 91 -15.63 -3.24 -6.54
C ASN A 91 -14.90 -4.36 -7.31
N LYS A 92 -14.66 -5.50 -6.63
CA LYS A 92 -13.95 -6.68 -7.15
C LYS A 92 -12.48 -6.44 -7.52
N VAL A 93 -11.91 -5.30 -7.13
CA VAL A 93 -10.48 -4.96 -7.30
C VAL A 93 -9.76 -5.10 -5.96
N HIS A 94 -8.64 -5.80 -5.97
CA HIS A 94 -7.78 -5.97 -4.81
C HIS A 94 -6.71 -4.90 -4.75
N PHE A 95 -6.51 -4.37 -3.55
CA PHE A 95 -5.46 -3.44 -3.19
C PHE A 95 -4.63 -4.07 -2.08
N VAL A 96 -3.31 -4.10 -2.26
CA VAL A 96 -2.38 -4.51 -1.22
C VAL A 96 -1.70 -3.25 -0.71
N LEU A 97 -2.10 -2.85 0.49
CA LEU A 97 -1.64 -1.65 1.18
C LEU A 97 -0.41 -2.06 2.01
N ILE A 98 0.76 -1.53 1.67
CA ILE A 98 2.04 -1.92 2.28
C ILE A 98 2.59 -0.75 3.08
N ASN A 99 2.83 -0.95 4.38
CA ASN A 99 3.75 -0.11 5.12
C ASN A 99 5.19 -0.36 4.65
N SER A 100 5.68 0.50 3.77
CA SER A 100 7.04 0.37 3.22
C SER A 100 8.13 0.54 4.27
N MET A 101 7.87 1.16 5.42
CA MET A 101 8.87 1.33 6.48
C MET A 101 9.23 0.01 7.16
N ALA A 102 8.37 -1.00 7.07
CA ALA A 102 8.58 -2.34 7.62
C ALA A 102 9.14 -3.33 6.59
N MET A 103 9.57 -2.88 5.41
CA MET A 103 9.95 -3.77 4.30
C MET A 103 11.46 -4.00 4.14
N GLU A 104 12.29 -3.58 5.09
CA GLU A 104 13.75 -3.76 5.00
C GLU A 104 14.21 -5.23 5.14
N ASN A 105 13.45 -6.04 5.90
CA ASN A 105 13.73 -7.46 6.14
C ASN A 105 15.13 -7.74 6.75
N ASP A 106 15.54 -6.88 7.67
CA ASP A 106 16.75 -7.01 8.50
C ASP A 106 16.52 -7.83 9.79
N GLY A 107 15.32 -8.39 9.96
CA GLY A 107 14.94 -9.18 11.14
C GLY A 107 14.32 -8.36 12.28
N CYS A 108 14.07 -7.07 12.10
CA CYS A 108 13.31 -6.25 13.03
C CYS A 108 11.90 -6.84 13.28
N SER A 109 11.30 -6.56 14.45
CA SER A 109 9.99 -7.13 14.82
C SER A 109 8.87 -6.73 13.87
N PHE A 110 8.82 -5.45 13.46
CA PHE A 110 7.88 -4.95 12.47
C PHE A 110 8.08 -5.60 11.10
N CYS A 111 9.34 -5.83 10.72
CA CYS A 111 9.75 -6.42 9.46
C CYS A 111 9.30 -7.89 9.36
N LYS A 112 9.49 -8.64 10.45
CA LYS A 112 9.02 -10.03 10.58
C LYS A 112 7.50 -10.11 10.48
N ASN A 113 6.79 -9.20 11.15
CA ASN A 113 5.32 -9.14 11.09
C ASN A 113 4.84 -8.79 9.68
N ALA A 114 5.45 -7.79 9.03
CA ALA A 114 5.14 -7.42 7.65
C ALA A 114 5.37 -8.59 6.68
N LEU A 115 6.47 -9.33 6.84
CA LEU A 115 6.73 -10.52 6.03
C LEU A 115 5.66 -11.61 6.24
N LYS A 116 5.23 -11.83 7.49
CA LYS A 116 4.15 -12.77 7.80
C LYS A 116 2.83 -12.34 7.15
N ASP A 117 2.45 -11.07 7.27
CA ASP A 117 1.25 -10.52 6.65
C ASP A 117 1.31 -10.67 5.12
N LEU A 118 2.49 -10.49 4.53
CA LEU A 118 2.70 -10.67 3.10
C LEU A 118 2.41 -12.09 2.63
N TYR A 119 2.91 -13.09 3.36
CA TYR A 119 2.63 -14.50 3.05
C TYR A 119 1.15 -14.84 3.25
N ASN A 120 0.53 -14.35 4.32
CA ASN A 120 -0.90 -14.54 4.52
C ASN A 120 -1.72 -13.97 3.36
N ILE A 121 -1.39 -12.76 2.88
CA ILE A 121 -2.08 -12.14 1.74
C ILE A 121 -1.84 -12.91 0.45
N LYS A 122 -0.62 -13.39 0.23
CA LYS A 122 -0.31 -14.26 -0.91
C LYS A 122 -1.19 -15.50 -0.89
N ASP A 123 -1.28 -16.19 0.24
CA ASP A 123 -2.07 -17.41 0.38
C ASP A 123 -3.57 -17.13 0.16
N LYS A 124 -4.09 -16.00 0.67
CA LYS A 124 -5.46 -15.54 0.38
C LYS A 124 -5.70 -15.31 -1.11
N LEU A 125 -4.77 -14.65 -1.80
CA LEU A 125 -4.91 -14.38 -3.23
C LEU A 125 -4.76 -15.65 -4.08
N ASP A 126 -3.88 -16.59 -3.69
CA ASP A 126 -3.75 -17.89 -4.33
C ASP A 126 -4.99 -18.76 -4.09
N CYS A 127 -5.61 -18.66 -2.91
CA CYS A 127 -6.92 -19.23 -2.59
C CYS A 127 -8.01 -18.69 -3.53
N LEU A 128 -8.12 -17.36 -3.65
CA LEU A 128 -9.11 -16.72 -4.52
C LEU A 128 -8.91 -17.08 -6.00
N ARG A 129 -7.66 -17.31 -6.42
CA ARG A 129 -7.37 -17.77 -7.79
C ARG A 129 -7.85 -19.20 -8.04
N ASN A 130 -7.86 -20.04 -7.00
CA ASN A 130 -8.19 -21.46 -7.08
C ASN A 130 -9.34 -21.81 -6.13
N VAL A 131 -10.47 -21.10 -6.25
CA VAL A 131 -11.63 -21.20 -5.34
C VAL A 131 -12.07 -22.65 -5.12
N HIS A 132 -12.05 -23.49 -6.17
CA HIS A 132 -12.47 -24.90 -6.09
C HIS A 132 -11.62 -25.77 -5.16
N THR A 133 -10.36 -25.40 -4.94
CA THR A 133 -9.41 -26.17 -4.10
C THR A 133 -9.09 -25.45 -2.79
N CYS A 134 -9.66 -24.26 -2.56
CA CYS A 134 -9.38 -23.49 -1.38
C CYS A 134 -10.30 -23.87 -0.21
N LEU A 135 -9.71 -24.06 0.97
CA LEU A 135 -10.42 -24.37 2.21
C LEU A 135 -10.73 -23.12 3.07
N ASP A 136 -10.14 -21.97 2.75
CA ASP A 136 -10.35 -20.70 3.45
C ASP A 136 -11.67 -20.04 2.98
N MET A 137 -12.77 -20.52 3.58
CA MET A 137 -14.12 -20.04 3.29
C MET A 137 -14.30 -18.56 3.67
N GLU A 138 -13.61 -18.08 4.71
CA GLU A 138 -13.69 -16.67 5.12
C GLU A 138 -13.14 -15.76 4.01
N THR A 139 -11.98 -16.10 3.45
CA THR A 139 -11.38 -15.34 2.34
C THR A 139 -12.30 -15.34 1.11
N ILE A 140 -12.88 -16.50 0.77
CA ILE A 140 -13.82 -16.62 -0.35
C ILE A 140 -15.05 -15.72 -0.12
N GLN A 141 -15.63 -15.74 1.08
CA GLN A 141 -16.81 -14.92 1.42
C GLN A 141 -16.50 -13.42 1.41
N ASN A 142 -15.37 -13.03 1.99
CA ASN A 142 -15.01 -11.61 2.18
C ASN A 142 -14.55 -10.92 0.90
N HIS A 143 -13.87 -11.65 0.00
CA HIS A 143 -13.28 -11.04 -1.21
C HIS A 143 -13.95 -11.48 -2.52
N GLN A 144 -14.65 -12.62 -2.53
CA GLN A 144 -15.54 -13.17 -3.58
C GLN A 144 -14.92 -13.48 -4.94
N TYR A 145 -14.04 -12.62 -5.44
CA TYR A 145 -13.45 -12.70 -6.77
C TYR A 145 -11.95 -12.51 -6.68
N TYR A 146 -11.21 -13.21 -7.52
CA TYR A 146 -9.81 -12.87 -7.75
C TYR A 146 -9.69 -11.71 -8.73
N SER A 147 -8.94 -10.70 -8.35
CA SER A 147 -8.37 -9.71 -9.28
C SER A 147 -6.86 -9.63 -9.09
N ARG A 148 -6.17 -9.15 -10.12
CA ARG A 148 -4.74 -8.86 -9.98
C ARG A 148 -4.59 -7.66 -9.02
N PRO A 149 -3.85 -7.82 -7.91
CA PRO A 149 -3.78 -6.77 -6.90
C PRO A 149 -3.02 -5.53 -7.39
N ILE A 150 -3.51 -4.36 -7.01
CA ILE A 150 -2.82 -3.08 -7.12
C ILE A 150 -2.06 -2.85 -5.81
N VAL A 151 -0.75 -2.59 -5.90
CA VAL A 151 0.07 -2.35 -4.72
C VAL A 151 0.09 -0.85 -4.42
N MET A 152 -0.26 -0.48 -3.19
CA MET A 152 -0.20 0.89 -2.68
C MET A 152 0.82 0.96 -1.55
N GLN A 153 1.74 1.92 -1.62
CA GLN A 153 2.80 2.13 -0.63
C GLN A 153 3.34 3.56 -0.70
N HIS A 154 3.96 4.03 0.39
CA HIS A 154 4.48 5.38 0.50
C HIS A 154 5.76 5.55 -0.35
N PHE A 155 6.81 4.78 -0.02
CA PHE A 155 8.04 4.81 -0.82
C PHE A 155 7.93 3.91 -2.04
N PRO A 156 8.27 4.36 -3.25
CA PRO A 156 8.36 3.49 -4.41
C PRO A 156 9.39 2.37 -4.22
N THR A 157 9.11 1.17 -4.73
CA THR A 157 9.96 -0.02 -4.62
C THR A 157 11.40 0.13 -5.15
N LEU A 158 11.68 1.22 -5.86
CA LEU A 158 12.99 1.53 -6.44
C LEU A 158 13.96 2.21 -5.46
N PHE A 159 13.47 2.76 -4.33
CA PHE A 159 14.29 3.55 -3.38
C PHE A 159 15.00 2.72 -2.30
N PHE A 160 14.59 1.47 -2.10
CA PHE A 160 15.22 0.57 -1.14
C PHE A 160 16.22 -0.34 -1.83
N ASN A 161 17.14 -0.93 -1.06
CA ASN A 161 18.14 -1.87 -1.57
C ASN A 161 17.47 -2.86 -2.57
N PRO A 162 17.75 -2.71 -3.87
CA PRO A 162 16.99 -3.38 -4.92
C PRO A 162 17.26 -4.88 -4.98
N GLU A 163 18.11 -5.43 -4.11
CA GLU A 163 18.21 -6.88 -3.88
C GLU A 163 17.14 -7.37 -2.89
N ASN A 164 16.90 -6.68 -1.77
CA ASN A 164 16.06 -7.17 -0.66
C ASN A 164 14.56 -6.98 -0.93
N ILE A 165 14.13 -5.76 -1.21
CA ILE A 165 12.71 -5.46 -1.49
C ILE A 165 12.30 -6.02 -2.85
N ARG A 166 13.20 -5.95 -3.84
CA ARG A 166 12.95 -6.60 -5.12
C ARG A 166 12.90 -8.10 -4.90
N LYS A 167 13.73 -8.77 -4.08
CA LYS A 167 13.50 -10.21 -3.80
C LYS A 167 12.16 -10.43 -3.11
N MET A 168 11.77 -9.67 -2.10
CA MET A 168 10.47 -9.86 -1.43
C MET A 168 9.28 -9.63 -2.37
N ILE A 169 9.22 -8.49 -3.06
CA ILE A 169 8.10 -8.16 -3.97
C ILE A 169 8.20 -8.93 -5.30
N LYS A 170 9.39 -9.23 -5.82
CA LYS A 170 9.56 -10.06 -7.03
C LYS A 170 9.30 -11.54 -6.77
N TYR A 171 9.81 -12.08 -5.68
CA TYR A 171 9.61 -13.48 -5.36
C TYR A 171 8.15 -13.74 -4.95
N ASN A 172 7.56 -12.85 -4.14
CA ASN A 172 6.19 -13.02 -3.65
C ASN A 172 5.12 -12.46 -4.61
N PHE A 173 5.35 -11.35 -5.32
CA PHE A 173 4.38 -10.79 -6.28
C PHE A 173 4.77 -10.88 -7.76
N ARG A 174 6.05 -10.95 -8.19
CA ARG A 174 6.33 -11.12 -9.64
C ARG A 174 5.87 -12.46 -10.19
N LYS A 175 5.77 -13.55 -9.42
CA LYS A 175 5.09 -14.77 -9.91
C LYS A 175 3.59 -14.53 -10.18
N MET A 176 2.94 -13.66 -9.41
CA MET A 176 1.54 -13.24 -9.63
C MET A 176 1.39 -12.20 -10.76
N ILE A 177 2.40 -11.37 -10.97
CA ILE A 177 2.40 -10.24 -11.94
C ILE A 177 2.91 -10.67 -13.33
N LYS A 178 3.87 -11.61 -13.45
CA LYS A 178 4.55 -11.90 -14.72
C LYS A 178 3.93 -12.99 -15.60
N TYR A 179 2.97 -13.79 -15.13
CA TYR A 179 2.50 -14.93 -15.94
C TYR A 179 1.77 -14.53 -17.24
N ASN A 180 1.42 -13.25 -17.45
CA ASN A 180 0.85 -12.75 -18.71
C ASN A 180 1.79 -11.95 -19.62
N ASN A 181 3.03 -11.63 -19.22
CA ASN A 181 3.95 -10.85 -20.07
C ASN A 181 4.88 -11.70 -20.94
N LYS A 182 4.52 -12.97 -21.20
CA LYS A 182 5.29 -13.84 -22.10
C LYS A 182 4.84 -13.80 -23.57
N LYS A 183 4.07 -12.77 -23.97
CA LYS A 183 3.93 -12.38 -25.37
C LYS A 183 4.14 -10.86 -25.48
N ASN A 184 5.21 -10.50 -26.20
CA ASN A 184 5.50 -9.18 -26.77
C ASN A 184 5.86 -8.04 -25.80
N VAL A 185 7.15 -7.90 -25.47
CA VAL A 185 7.72 -6.57 -25.19
C VAL A 185 9.03 -6.44 -25.96
N LYS A 186 8.99 -5.68 -27.06
CA LYS A 186 10.18 -5.17 -27.74
C LYS A 186 10.86 -4.14 -26.84
N LYS A 187 12.19 -4.19 -26.84
CA LYS A 187 13.13 -3.36 -26.10
C LYS A 187 12.92 -1.87 -26.45
N CYS A 188 12.79 -0.99 -25.45
CA CYS A 188 12.99 0.45 -25.61
C CYS A 188 14.09 0.89 -24.65
N GLU A 189 15.18 1.40 -25.23
CA GLU A 189 16.33 1.99 -24.56
C GLU A 189 16.14 3.50 -24.38
N LYS A 190 16.57 3.99 -23.21
CA LYS A 190 17.10 5.32 -22.89
C LYS A 190 16.32 6.57 -23.34
N THR A 191 15.63 7.19 -22.38
CA THR A 191 15.73 8.62 -21.99
C THR A 191 14.81 8.86 -20.78
N CYS A 192 15.37 9.19 -19.61
CA CYS A 192 14.58 9.57 -18.43
C CYS A 192 14.20 11.04 -18.53
N SER A 193 12.98 11.29 -19.01
CA SER A 193 12.20 12.47 -18.65
C SER A 193 10.92 11.94 -18.01
N ALA A 194 10.58 12.44 -16.82
CA ALA A 194 9.32 12.11 -16.17
C ALA A 194 8.17 12.44 -17.13
N ARG A 195 7.48 11.39 -17.60
CA ARG A 195 6.14 11.49 -18.19
C ARG A 195 5.22 10.69 -17.31
N PHE A 196 4.16 11.37 -16.88
CA PHE A 196 2.93 10.76 -16.39
C PHE A 196 2.54 9.60 -17.30
N ILE A 197 1.93 8.56 -16.73
CA ILE A 197 1.36 7.46 -17.51
C ILE A 197 0.25 8.07 -18.37
N ASP A 198 0.58 8.32 -19.65
CA ASP A 198 -0.38 8.53 -20.73
C ASP A 198 -1.27 7.29 -20.80
N VAL A 199 -2.54 7.46 -20.42
CA VAL A 199 -3.59 6.48 -20.66
C VAL A 199 -3.98 6.60 -22.14
N ASN A 200 -3.17 6.03 -23.03
CA ASN A 200 -3.55 5.85 -24.44
C ASN A 200 -4.47 4.63 -24.54
N VAL A 201 -5.78 4.85 -24.38
CA VAL A 201 -6.82 3.90 -24.78
C VAL A 201 -6.92 3.95 -26.30
N ASN A 202 -6.45 2.90 -26.98
CA ASN A 202 -6.67 2.74 -28.41
C ASN A 202 -8.10 2.22 -28.62
N MET A 203 -9.05 3.12 -28.94
CA MET A 203 -10.44 2.80 -29.27
C MET A 203 -10.56 2.16 -30.66
N LYS A 204 -10.08 0.92 -30.81
CA LYS A 204 -10.37 0.12 -32.01
C LYS A 204 -10.92 -1.28 -31.76
N ASP A 205 -11.17 -1.63 -30.50
CA ASP A 205 -11.81 -2.90 -30.14
C ASP A 205 -13.08 -2.67 -29.29
N PHE A 206 -13.97 -1.81 -29.80
CA PHE A 206 -15.42 -1.90 -29.56
C PHE A 206 -16.09 -2.30 -30.87
#